data_AF-A0A9W6S264-F1
#
_entry.id   AF-A0A9W6S264-F1
#
_cell.length_a   1.000
_cell.length_b   1.000
_cell.length_c   1.000
_cell.angle_alpha   90.00
_cell.angle_beta   90.00
_cell.angle_gamma   90.00
#
_symmetry.space_group_name_H-M   'P 1'
#
loop_
_entity.id
_entity.type
_entity.pdbx_description
1 polymer ?
#
loop_
_entity_poly.entity_id
_entity_poly.type
_entity_poly.pdbx_seq_one_letter_code
_entity_poly.pdbx_strand_id
1 'polypeptide(L)' 'MRRETPFNLIHLRNMAQVTEAGAVVYPMIPTYYNVPRTVEDMFEEFTARLMGFIGLGQTDYYEWAGETPAHRDRSH' A
#
# COMPACT_ATOMS: atom_id res chain seq x y z
N MET A 1 -0.63 11.54 -2.81
CA MET A 1 0.44 10.59 -2.47
C MET A 1 1.64 11.35 -1.91
N ARG A 2 2.04 11.15 -0.65
CA ARG A 2 3.32 11.68 -0.11
C ARG A 2 4.27 10.50 0.11
N ARG A 3 5.46 10.49 -0.51
CA ARG A 3 6.54 9.55 -0.22
C ARG A 3 7.67 10.33 0.44
N GLU A 4 7.78 10.26 1.76
CA GLU A 4 8.84 10.93 2.51
C GLU A 4 9.18 10.13 3.77
N THR A 5 10.45 10.06 4.18
CA THR A 5 10.86 9.43 5.44
C THR A 5 12.20 10.02 5.87
N PRO A 6 12.37 10.42 7.15
CA PRO A 6 11.37 10.42 8.23
C PRO A 6 10.30 11.50 8.03
N PHE A 7 9.11 11.31 8.62
CA PHE A 7 8.12 12.38 8.67
C PHE A 7 8.50 13.39 9.75
N ASN A 8 8.58 14.67 9.39
CA ASN A 8 8.69 15.75 10.36
C ASN A 8 7.28 16.15 10.86
N LEU A 9 7.24 17.01 11.88
CA LEU A 9 5.99 17.45 12.49
C LEU A 9 5.05 18.17 11.51
N ILE A 10 5.59 18.89 10.51
CA ILE A 10 4.79 19.58 9.49
C ILE A 10 4.08 18.54 8.62
N HIS A 11 4.75 17.46 8.23
CA HIS A 11 4.13 16.37 7.46
C HIS A 11 2.96 15.76 8.23
N LEU A 12 3.15 15.45 9.51
CA LEU A 12 2.11 14.86 10.35
C LEU A 12 0.91 15.80 10.51
N ARG A 13 1.13 17.10 10.76
CA ARG A 13 0.05 18.09 10.88
C ARG A 13 -0.74 18.22 9.58
N ASN A 14 -0.07 18.29 8.43
CA ASN A 14 -0.75 18.38 7.15
C ASN A 14 -1.55 17.10 6.85
N MET A 15 -0.98 15.92 7.14
CA MET A 15 -1.70 14.64 6.98
C MET A 15 -2.91 14.54 7.90
N ALA A 16 -2.81 15.01 9.15
CA ALA A 16 -3.94 15.07 10.07
C ALA A 16 -5.05 16.01 9.56
N GLN A 17 -4.71 17.23 9.15
CA GLN A 17 -5.68 18.22 8.67
C GLN A 17 -6.47 17.74 7.46
N VAL A 18 -5.82 17.14 6.46
CA VAL A 18 -6.54 16.61 5.29
C VAL A 18 -7.40 15.40 5.66
N THR A 19 -6.97 14.61 6.65
CA THR A 19 -7.76 13.48 7.15
C THR A 19 -9.00 13.95 7.89
N GLU A 20 -8.89 14.98 8.73
CA GLU A 20 -10.02 15.64 9.40
C GLU A 20 -11.02 16.25 8.39
N ALA A 21 -10.52 16.73 7.25
CA ALA A 21 -11.34 17.23 6.15
C ALA A 21 -11.99 16.11 5.29
N GLY A 22 -11.82 14.84 5.66
CA GLY A 22 -12.42 13.70 4.98
C GLY A 22 -11.61 13.09 3.84
N ALA A 23 -10.38 13.55 3.60
CA ALA A 23 -9.49 12.90 2.65
C ALA A 23 -8.81 11.67 3.28
N VAL A 24 -8.44 10.69 2.46
CA VAL A 24 -7.61 9.56 2.92
C VAL A 24 -6.17 9.79 2.46
N VAL A 25 -5.25 9.78 3.41
CA VAL A 25 -3.81 9.81 3.12
C VAL A 25 -3.32 8.39 2.92
N TYR A 26 -3.04 8.03 1.67
CA TYR A 26 -2.45 6.74 1.29
C TYR A 26 -0.99 6.97 0.88
N PRO A 27 0.02 6.78 1.76
CA PRO A 27 1.42 6.94 1.41
C PRO A 27 1.96 5.71 0.64
N MET A 28 2.96 5.90 -0.22
CA MET A 28 3.65 4.78 -0.92
C MET A 28 4.53 4.05 0.11
N ILE A 29 3.95 3.09 0.83
CA ILE A 29 4.66 2.25 1.80
C ILE A 29 4.39 0.80 1.42
N PRO A 30 5.22 0.20 0.54
CA PRO A 30 5.07 -1.19 0.14
C PRO A 30 5.21 -2.15 1.33
N THR A 31 4.51 -3.28 1.25
CA THR A 31 4.54 -4.32 2.28
C THR A 31 5.48 -5.45 1.89
N TYR A 32 5.95 -6.20 2.89
CA TYR A 32 6.85 -7.36 2.69
C TYR A 32 6.20 -8.71 3.03
N TYR A 33 5.01 -8.72 3.60
CA TYR A 33 4.35 -9.97 4.00
C TYR A 33 3.85 -10.82 2.84
N ASN A 34 3.85 -10.28 1.61
CA ASN A 34 3.63 -11.03 0.37
C ASN A 34 4.93 -11.66 -0.17
N VAL A 35 6.05 -11.51 0.55
CA VAL A 35 7.38 -12.04 0.20
C VAL A 35 7.75 -11.71 -1.26
N PRO A 36 7.82 -10.42 -1.64
CA PRO A 36 8.14 -10.02 -3.01
C PRO A 36 9.57 -10.46 -3.39
N ARG A 37 9.75 -10.91 -4.64
CA ARG A 37 11.07 -11.31 -5.18
C ARG A 37 11.75 -10.16 -5.91
N THR A 38 10.97 -9.26 -6.49
CA THR A 38 11.44 -8.13 -7.29
C THR A 38 10.90 -6.80 -6.75
N VAL A 39 11.48 -5.70 -7.21
CA VAL A 39 10.98 -4.35 -6.90
C VAL A 39 9.64 -4.13 -7.60
N GLU A 40 9.49 -4.68 -8.80
CA GLU A 40 8.28 -4.68 -9.60
C GLU A 40 7.12 -5.34 -8.83
N ASP A 41 7.35 -6.50 -8.19
CA ASP A 41 6.34 -7.18 -7.36
C ASP A 41 5.82 -6.28 -6.23
N MET A 42 6.70 -5.44 -5.65
CA MET A 42 6.32 -4.50 -4.60
C MET A 42 5.41 -3.38 -5.13
N PHE A 43 5.70 -2.87 -6.33
CA PHE A 43 4.91 -1.82 -6.96
C PHE A 43 3.57 -2.34 -7.47
N GLU A 44 3.54 -3.54 -8.03
CA GLU A 44 2.31 -4.20 -8.48
C GLU A 44 1.36 -4.45 -7.32
N GLU A 45 1.84 -5.04 -6.22
CA GLU A 45 1.03 -5.28 -5.03
C GLU A 45 0.48 -3.96 -4.46
N PHE A 46 1.33 -2.93 -4.39
CA PHE A 46 0.92 -1.62 -3.93
C PHE A 46 -0.19 -1.01 -4.82
N THR A 47 0.00 -1.11 -6.15
CA THR A 47 -0.92 -0.57 -7.15
C THR A 47 -2.26 -1.30 -7.12
N ALA A 48 -2.24 -2.63 -7.00
CA ALA A 48 -3.44 -3.45 -6.87
C ALA A 48 -4.27 -3.06 -5.63
N ARG A 49 -3.62 -2.79 -4.49
CA ARG A 49 -4.29 -2.30 -3.29
C ARG A 49 -4.84 -0.89 -3.42
N LEU A 50 -4.09 0.01 -4.06
CA LEU A 50 -4.58 1.36 -4.34
C LEU A 50 -5.81 1.29 -5.24
N MET A 51 -5.79 0.47 -6.29
CA MET A 51 -6.92 0.23 -7.19
C MET A 51 -8.11 -0.37 -6.45
N GLY A 52 -7.89 -1.35 -5.56
CA GLY A 52 -8.92 -1.90 -4.67
C GLY A 52 -9.52 -0.83 -3.76
N PHE A 53 -8.67 0.02 -3.15
CA PHE A 53 -9.09 1.12 -2.28
C PHE A 53 -9.95 2.17 -2.99
N ILE A 54 -9.65 2.52 -4.25
CA ILE A 54 -10.45 3.48 -5.03
C ILE A 54 -11.62 2.84 -5.79
N GLY A 55 -11.87 1.55 -5.60
CA GLY A 55 -13.01 0.83 -6.19
C GLY A 55 -12.85 0.47 -7.67
N LEU A 56 -11.62 0.45 -8.21
CA LEU A 56 -11.34 0.11 -9.61
C LEU A 56 -11.14 -1.40 -9.88
N GLY A 57 -11.67 -2.27 -9.01
CA GLY A 57 -11.98 -3.67 -9.36
C GLY A 57 -10.80 -4.66 -9.45
N GLN A 58 -9.56 -4.25 -9.19
CA GLN A 58 -8.44 -5.19 -9.06
C GLN A 58 -8.51 -5.86 -7.69
N THR A 59 -9.11 -7.05 -7.65
CA THR A 59 -9.29 -7.88 -6.45
C THR A 59 -8.16 -8.87 -6.23
N ASP A 60 -7.20 -8.90 -7.15
CA ASP A 60 -6.02 -9.74 -7.02
C ASP A 60 -4.90 -8.93 -6.35
N TYR A 61 -4.96 -8.78 -5.03
CA TYR A 61 -3.82 -8.38 -4.20
C TYR A 61 -3.69 -9.38 -3.05
N TYR A 62 -2.51 -9.47 -2.43
CA TYR A 62 -2.30 -10.33 -1.28
C TYR A 62 -3.04 -9.75 -0.06
N GLU A 63 -3.95 -10.55 0.51
CA GLU A 63 -4.58 -10.28 1.80
C GLU A 63 -3.96 -11.16 2.89
N TRP A 64 -3.56 -10.53 3.99
CA TRP A 64 -2.97 -11.27 5.11
C TRP A 64 -4.06 -11.99 5.91
N ALA A 65 -4.08 -13.32 5.85
CA ALA A 65 -5.05 -14.17 6.57
C ALA A 65 -4.58 -14.64 7.97
N GLY A 66 -3.39 -14.21 8.44
CA GLY A 66 -2.85 -14.64 9.74
C GLY A 66 -2.00 -15.92 9.73
N GLU A 67 -1.95 -16.63 8.61
CA GLU A 67 -1.12 -17.82 8.42
C GLU A 67 0.28 -17.46 7.92
N THR A 68 1.22 -18.42 7.99
CA THR A 68 2.59 -18.22 7.50
C THR A 68 2.58 -17.79 6.03
N PRO A 69 3.14 -16.62 5.69
CA PRO A 69 3.07 -16.10 4.33
C PRO A 69 3.84 -16.99 3.36
N ALA A 70 3.16 -17.48 2.33
CA ALA A 70 3.78 -18.09 1.17
C ALA A 70 3.91 -17.05 0.07
N HIS A 71 5.05 -17.04 -0.63
CA HIS A 71 5.19 -16.25 -1.85
C HIS A 71 4.12 -16.68 -2.85
N ARG A 72 3.32 -15.74 -3.32
CA ARG A 72 2.27 -16.00 -4.30
C ARG A 72 2.89 -15.94 -5.68
N ASP A 73 3.16 -17.12 -6.27
CA ASP A 73 3.73 -17.23 -7.61
C ASP A 73 2.67 -16.86 -8.65
N ARG A 74 2.71 -15.61 -9.12
CA ARG A 74 1.87 -15.13 -10.22
C ARG A 74 2.55 -15.49 -11.55
N SER A 75 2.48 -16.76 -11.93
CA SER A 75 2.87 -17.19 -13.26
C SER A 75 1.74 -16.91 -14.24
N HIS A 76 1.73 -15.70 -14.80
CA HIS A 76 0.98 -15.35 -16.01
C HIS A 76 1.74 -14.34 -16.86
#